data_AF-A0A1J5JIK8-F1
#
_entry.id   AF-A0A1J5JIK8-F1
#
_cell.length_a   1.000
_cell.length_b   1.000
_cell.length_c   1.000
_cell.angle_alpha   90.00
_cell.angle_beta   90.00
_cell.angle_gamma   90.00
#
_symmetry.space_group_name_H-M   'P 1'
#
loop_
_entity.id
_entity.type
_entity.pdbx_description
1 polymer ?
#
loop_
_entity_poly.entity_id
_entity_poly.type
_entity_poly.pdbx_seq_one_letter_code
_entity_poly.pdbx_strand_id
1 'polypeptide(L)'
;YLTADDHWSRQLADAELIEDEAHAQMRLLHGAAQRNVVVGVYLADARRGPHGPEPVHFRETFRTRGPSNYPHGKQAEPRHV
;
A
#
# COMPACT_ATOMS: atom_id res chain seq x y z
N TYR A 1 -0.96 -2.35 2.00
CA TYR A 1 -2.11 -1.66 1.41
C TYR A 1 -3.37 -2.46 1.69
N LEU A 2 -4.43 -1.79 2.10
CA LEU A 2 -5.71 -2.45 2.38
C LEU A 2 -6.44 -2.68 1.04
N THR A 3 -6.82 -3.92 0.78
CA THR A 3 -7.55 -4.32 -0.43
C THR A 3 -9.06 -4.13 -0.22
N ALA A 4 -9.83 -4.12 -1.32
CA ALA A 4 -11.29 -4.05 -1.25
C ALA A 4 -11.94 -5.25 -0.53
N ASP A 5 -11.20 -6.36 -0.39
CA ASP A 5 -11.61 -7.58 0.31
C ASP A 5 -11.17 -7.59 1.79
N ASP A 6 -10.81 -6.43 2.36
CA ASP A 6 -10.40 -6.27 3.77
C ASP A 6 -9.09 -6.97 4.19
N HIS A 7 -8.26 -7.37 3.22
CA HIS A 7 -6.95 -7.96 3.47
C HIS A 7 -5.82 -6.94 3.30
N TRP A 8 -4.67 -7.18 3.94
CA TRP A 8 -3.48 -6.34 3.76
C TRP A 8 -2.52 -6.97 2.74
N SER A 9 -2.33 -6.32 1.59
CA SER A 9 -1.31 -6.68 0.59
C SER A 9 -0.04 -5.85 0.74
N ARG A 10 1.09 -6.39 0.29
CA ARG A 10 2.34 -5.62 0.12
C ARG A 10 2.35 -4.78 -1.16
N GLN A 11 1.49 -5.10 -2.13
CA GLN A 11 1.48 -4.45 -3.44
C GLN A 11 0.43 -3.34 -3.47
N LEU A 12 0.81 -2.16 -3.99
CA LEU A 12 -0.12 -1.04 -4.14
C LEU A 12 -1.21 -1.32 -5.18
N ALA A 13 -0.90 -2.13 -6.20
CA ALA A 13 -1.84 -2.52 -7.24
C ALA A 13 -3.07 -3.29 -6.71
N ASP A 14 -2.93 -3.96 -5.56
CA ASP A 14 -4.05 -4.66 -4.91
C ASP A 14 -4.89 -3.75 -4.01
N ALA A 15 -4.44 -2.52 -3.77
CA ALA A 15 -5.11 -1.60 -2.87
C ALA A 15 -6.50 -1.22 -3.40
N GLU A 16 -7.41 -0.93 -2.48
CA GLU A 16 -8.65 -0.27 -2.88
C GLU A 16 -8.39 1.19 -3.27
N LEU A 17 -8.83 1.58 -4.48
CA LEU A 17 -8.85 2.98 -4.89
C LEU A 17 -10.17 3.61 -4.44
N ILE A 18 -10.08 4.62 -3.60
CA ILE A 18 -11.24 5.28 -3.01
C ILE A 18 -11.33 6.70 -3.55
N GLU A 19 -12.45 7.01 -4.20
CA GLU A 19 -12.72 8.33 -4.80
C GLU A 19 -13.70 9.16 -3.94
N ASP A 20 -14.35 8.53 -2.95
CA ASP A 20 -15.30 9.15 -2.03
C ASP A 20 -14.66 9.41 -0.65
N GLU A 21 -14.76 10.65 -0.17
CA GLU A 21 -14.13 11.06 1.09
C GLU A 21 -14.73 10.33 2.31
N ALA A 22 -16.06 10.18 2.36
CA ALA A 22 -16.72 9.52 3.49
C ALA A 22 -16.28 8.05 3.59
N HIS A 23 -16.18 7.36 2.46
CA HIS A 23 -15.63 6.02 2.38
C HIS A 23 -14.17 5.99 2.83
N ALA A 24 -13.33 6.94 2.39
CA ALA A 24 -11.94 6.99 2.80
C ALA A 24 -11.78 7.11 4.32
N GLN A 25 -12.62 7.91 4.98
CA GLN A 25 -12.63 8.02 6.44
C GLN A 25 -13.04 6.71 7.12
N MET A 26 -14.05 6.01 6.61
CA MET A 26 -14.44 4.70 7.14
C MET A 26 -13.30 3.67 7.03
N ARG A 27 -12.59 3.65 5.89
CA ARG A 27 -11.45 2.73 5.67
C ARG A 27 -10.26 3.09 6.55
N LEU A 28 -10.04 4.38 6.82
CA LEU A 28 -9.03 4.83 7.77
C LEU A 28 -9.34 4.36 9.19
N LEU A 29 -10.59 4.49 9.65
CA LEU A 29 -11.04 4.00 10.96
C LEU A 29 -10.94 2.47 11.05
N HIS A 30 -11.36 1.76 10.00
CA HIS A 30 -11.26 0.30 9.92
C HIS A 30 -9.80 -0.16 10.07
N GLY A 31 -8.88 0.42 9.31
CA GLY A 31 -7.46 0.11 9.41
C GLY A 31 -6.86 0.47 10.77
N ALA A 32 -7.24 1.62 11.35
CA ALA A 32 -6.75 2.07 12.66
C ALA A 32 -7.20 1.15 13.81
N ALA A 33 -8.36 0.50 13.68
CA ALA A 33 -8.82 -0.48 14.65
C ALA A 33 -7.94 -1.75 14.69
N GLN A 34 -7.21 -2.07 13.61
CA GLN A 34 -6.39 -3.27 13.47
C GLN A 34 -4.96 -3.10 14.04
N ARG A 35 -4.85 -2.55 15.25
CA ARG A 35 -3.57 -2.25 15.94
C ARG A 35 -2.62 -3.44 16.12
N ASN A 36 -3.12 -4.67 16.05
CA ASN A 36 -2.32 -5.90 16.17
C ASN A 36 -1.73 -6.36 14.82
N VAL A 37 -2.21 -5.78 13.70
CA VAL A 37 -1.81 -6.14 12.34
C VAL A 37 -0.92 -5.06 11.73
N VAL A 38 -1.25 -3.79 12.00
CA VAL A 38 -0.53 -2.63 11.47
C VAL A 38 -0.23 -1.60 12.56
N VAL A 39 0.90 -0.92 12.43
CA VAL A 39 1.36 0.09 13.42
C VAL A 39 0.63 1.43 13.26
N GLY A 40 0.21 1.77 12.03
CA GLY A 40 -0.51 2.99 11.73
C GLY A 40 -0.96 3.01 10.27
N VAL A 41 -2.07 3.70 10.01
CA VAL A 41 -2.69 3.79 8.69
C VAL A 41 -2.83 5.25 8.28
N TYR A 42 -2.74 5.51 6.98
CA TYR A 42 -2.89 6.82 6.37
C TYR A 42 -3.46 6.66 4.96
N LEU A 43 -4.08 7.71 4.45
CA LEU A 43 -4.53 7.77 3.06
C LEU A 43 -3.35 8.18 2.15
N ALA A 44 -3.17 7.42 1.08
CA ALA A 44 -2.12 7.57 0.10
C ALA A 44 -2.75 8.01 -1.22
N ASP A 45 -2.15 8.99 -1.88
CA ASP A 45 -2.71 9.56 -3.11
C ASP A 45 -2.32 8.68 -4.31
N ALA A 46 -3.32 8.13 -4.99
CA ALA A 46 -3.13 7.17 -6.04
C ALA A 46 -4.06 7.46 -7.22
N ARG A 47 -3.61 7.10 -8.42
CA ARG A 47 -4.41 7.16 -9.65
C ARG A 47 -4.76 5.75 -10.11
N ARG A 48 -5.85 5.62 -10.85
CA ARG A 48 -6.19 4.37 -11.54
C ARG A 48 -5.16 4.09 -12.65
N GLY A 49 -4.45 2.97 -12.56
CA GLY A 49 -3.57 2.45 -13.60
C GLY A 49 -4.11 1.17 -14.25
N PRO A 50 -3.42 0.63 -15.26
CA PRO A 50 -3.87 -0.54 -16.04
C PRO A 50 -3.93 -1.85 -15.23
N HIS A 51 -3.23 -1.93 -14.10
CA HIS A 51 -3.15 -3.12 -13.26
C HIS A 51 -3.61 -2.88 -11.81
N GLY A 52 -4.27 -1.74 -11.54
CA GLY A 52 -4.65 -1.31 -10.20
C GLY A 52 -4.13 0.10 -9.88
N PRO A 53 -4.18 0.52 -8.61
CA PRO A 53 -3.74 1.85 -8.20
C PRO A 53 -2.24 2.04 -8.41
N GLU A 54 -1.86 3.23 -8.88
CA GLU A 54 -0.48 3.67 -9.05
C GLU A 54 -0.20 4.91 -8.19
N PRO A 55 1.00 5.06 -7.62
CA PRO A 55 1.31 6.19 -6.76
C PRO A 55 1.42 7.47 -7.59
N VAL A 56 0.80 8.57 -7.15
CA VAL A 56 0.94 9.86 -7.87
C VAL A 56 2.16 10.65 -7.43
N HIS A 57 2.62 10.44 -6.20
CA HIS A 57 3.69 11.23 -5.60
C HIS A 57 5.02 10.47 -5.54
N PHE A 58 6.13 11.15 -5.85
CA PHE A 58 7.48 10.57 -5.89
C PHE A 58 7.89 9.87 -4.58
N ARG A 59 7.51 10.42 -3.43
CA ARG A 59 7.77 9.77 -2.11
C ARG A 59 7.08 8.42 -1.98
N GLU A 60 5.96 8.24 -2.67
CA GLU A 60 5.18 7.01 -2.65
C GLU A 60 5.70 5.99 -3.67
N THR A 61 6.24 6.46 -4.80
CA THR A 61 7.06 5.62 -5.69
C THR A 61 8.25 5.00 -4.96
N PHE A 62 8.88 5.73 -4.03
CA PHE A 62 9.96 5.16 -3.21
C PHE A 62 9.44 4.13 -2.19
N ARG A 63 8.28 4.38 -1.56
CA ARG A 63 7.68 3.45 -0.59
C ARG A 63 7.22 2.13 -1.21
N THR A 64 6.63 2.17 -2.41
CA THR A 64 6.20 0.96 -3.13
C THR A 64 7.37 0.03 -3.47
N ARG A 65 8.57 0.58 -3.69
CA ARG A 65 9.78 -0.19 -4.02
C ARG A 65 10.49 -0.77 -2.78
N GLY A 66 10.09 -0.35 -1.58
CA GLY A 66 10.81 -0.68 -0.35
C GLY A 66 12.16 0.03 -0.24
N PRO A 67 12.91 -0.16 0.86
CA PRO A 67 14.25 0.37 0.96
C PRO A 67 15.11 -0.24 -0.16
N SER A 68 15.73 0.62 -0.99
CA SER A 68 16.82 0.22 -1.88
C SER A 68 18.01 -0.21 -1.05
N ASN A 69 17.97 -1.41 -0.49
CA ASN A 69 19.15 -2.02 0.08
C ASN A 69 20.02 -2.43 -1.12
N TYR A 70 21.13 -1.72 -1.36
CA TYR A 70 22.29 -2.38 -1.97
C TYR A 70 22.49 -3.69 -1.20
N PRO A 71 22.75 -4.83 -1.84
CA PRO A 71 22.81 -6.12 -1.17
C PRO A 71 24.01 -6.16 -0.19
N HIS A 72 23.81 -5.65 1.03
CA HIS A 72 24.70 -5.81 2.17
C HIS A 72 24.47 -7.17 2.86
N GLY A 73 24.23 -8.22 2.06
CA GLY A 73 24.11 -9.59 2.57
C GLY A 73 22.83 -9.92 3.35
N LYS A 74 21.75 -9.13 3.24
CA LYS A 74 20.42 -9.53 3.71
C LYS A 74 19.50 -9.80 2.52
N GLN A 75 19.06 -11.05 2.44
CA GLN A 75 18.25 -11.64 1.37
C GLN A 75 16.93 -10.87 1.19
N ALA A 76 16.82 -10.09 0.12
CA ALA A 76 15.53 -9.64 -0.40
C ALA A 76 14.99 -10.71 -1.36
N GLU A 77 13.68 -10.95 -1.30
CA GLU A 77 12.98 -12.09 -1.92
C GLU A 77 13.41 -12.32 -3.39
N PRO A 78 13.70 -13.57 -3.80
CA PRO A 78 14.09 -13.86 -5.17
C PRO A 78 12.88 -13.60 -6.09
N ARG A 79 13.11 -12.79 -7.13
CA ARG A 79 12.18 -12.58 -8.23
C ARG A 79 12.03 -13.92 -8.96
N HIS A 80 10.84 -14.53 -8.86
CA HIS A 80 10.55 -15.80 -9.52
C HIS A 80 10.71 -15.63 -11.04
N VAL A 81 11.50 -16.52 -11.65
CA VAL A 81 11.68 -16.69 -13.10
C VAL A 81 10.49 -17.40 -13.71
#